data_AF-N6SYB6-F1
#
_entry.id   AF-N6SYB6-F1
#
_cell.length_a   1.000
_cell.length_b   1.000
_cell.length_c   1.000
_cell.angle_alpha   90.00
_cell.angle_beta   90.00
_cell.angle_gamma   90.00
#
_symmetry.space_group_name_H-M   'P 1'
#
loop_
_entity.id
_entity.type
_entity.pdbx_description
1 polymer ?
#
loop_
_entity_poly.entity_id
_entity_poly.type
_entity_poly.pdbx_seq_one_letter_code
_entity_poly.pdbx_strand_id
1 'polypeptide(L)'
;MYMQGGSVGFFMGDVRRLSDDMKALKPTVTPAVPRLLNRIYDKVQADINGNCIKKMLFNMALSSKESELKRGIIRKNSMWDMIVFRKVQEGMGGRLRLMLVGSAPLADNVLTFVRCAMGCVVVEGYGQTECCAPVTLTIQGDHVPGHVGPPLACCCIKLSDVPEMEYWSRNNQGEVCVKGT
;
A
#
# COMPACT_ATOMS: atom_id res chain seq x y z
N MET A 1 -5.90 5.76 -17.91
CA MET A 1 -7.00 4.95 -17.34
C MET A 1 -8.36 5.33 -17.94
N TYR A 2 -8.79 6.59 -17.84
CA TYR A 2 -10.09 7.03 -18.38
C TYR A 2 -10.15 7.04 -19.92
N MET A 3 -9.08 7.45 -20.58
CA MET A 3 -8.95 7.37 -22.05
C MET A 3 -8.98 5.94 -22.60
N GLN A 4 -8.90 4.92 -21.73
CA GLN A 4 -8.95 3.49 -22.07
C GLN A 4 -10.28 2.84 -21.65
N GLY A 5 -11.33 3.63 -21.39
CA GLY A 5 -12.67 3.11 -21.05
C GLY A 5 -12.86 2.69 -19.58
N GLY A 6 -12.00 3.15 -18.67
CA GLY A 6 -12.16 2.87 -17.24
C GLY A 6 -13.38 3.57 -16.62
N SER A 7 -14.05 2.91 -15.68
CA SER A 7 -15.18 3.46 -14.92
C SER A 7 -14.74 3.98 -13.55
N VAL A 8 -15.33 5.09 -13.09
CA VAL A 8 -15.12 5.65 -11.73
C VAL A 8 -16.28 5.25 -10.82
N GLY A 9 -15.95 4.73 -9.65
CA GLY A 9 -16.91 4.56 -8.56
C GLY A 9 -16.80 5.71 -7.57
N PHE A 10 -17.94 6.31 -7.21
CA PHE A 10 -18.00 7.34 -6.18
C PHE A 10 -18.43 6.72 -4.84
N PHE A 11 -17.71 7.04 -3.77
CA PHE A 11 -18.05 6.59 -2.42
C PHE A 11 -19.23 7.40 -1.87
N MET A 12 -20.01 6.82 -0.95
CA MET A 12 -21.24 7.43 -0.43
C MET A 12 -21.03 8.63 0.51
N GLY A 13 -19.82 9.16 0.65
CA GLY A 13 -19.50 10.27 1.55
C GLY A 13 -19.14 9.85 2.99
N ASP A 14 -19.37 8.60 3.40
CA ASP A 14 -19.06 8.11 4.74
C ASP A 14 -17.97 7.03 4.73
N VAL A 15 -16.80 7.35 5.27
CA VAL A 15 -15.64 6.45 5.37
C VAL A 15 -15.95 5.18 6.18
N ARG A 16 -16.92 5.20 7.09
CA ARG A 16 -17.35 4.01 7.84
C ARG A 16 -18.01 2.97 6.94
N ARG A 17 -18.61 3.40 5.84
CA ARG A 17 -19.29 2.56 4.85
C ARG A 17 -18.43 2.22 3.63
N LEU A 18 -17.17 2.65 3.62
CA LEU A 18 -16.27 2.45 2.49
C LEU A 18 -16.12 0.97 2.10
N SER A 19 -16.15 0.04 3.07
CA SER A 19 -16.09 -1.39 2.74
C SER A 19 -17.33 -1.87 1.95
N ASP A 20 -18.51 -1.30 2.21
CA ASP A 20 -19.72 -1.63 1.47
C ASP A 20 -19.64 -1.08 0.05
N ASP A 21 -19.13 0.14 -0.11
CA ASP A 21 -18.87 0.76 -1.42
C ASP A 21 -17.87 -0.09 -2.23
N MET A 22 -16.77 -0.53 -1.61
CA MET A 22 -15.78 -1.38 -2.26
C MET A 22 -16.36 -2.73 -2.69
N LYS A 23 -17.23 -3.33 -1.88
CA LYS A 23 -17.93 -4.58 -2.21
C LYS A 23 -18.92 -4.42 -3.37
N ALA A 24 -19.60 -3.27 -3.43
CA ALA A 24 -20.54 -2.97 -4.51
C ALA A 24 -19.80 -2.68 -5.83
N LEU A 25 -18.79 -1.81 -5.78
CA LEU A 25 -18.02 -1.37 -6.94
C LEU A 25 -17.08 -2.45 -7.48
N LYS A 26 -16.58 -3.33 -6.60
CA LYS A 26 -15.59 -4.37 -6.90
C LYS A 26 -14.43 -3.81 -7.76
N PRO A 27 -13.70 -2.78 -7.31
CA PRO A 27 -12.74 -2.08 -8.14
C PRO A 27 -11.56 -2.98 -8.55
N THR A 28 -10.93 -2.65 -9.67
CA THR A 28 -9.68 -3.28 -10.12
C THR A 28 -8.44 -2.46 -9.77
N VAL A 29 -8.62 -1.16 -9.57
CA VAL A 29 -7.58 -0.23 -9.12
C VAL A 29 -8.17 0.64 -8.01
N THR A 30 -7.43 0.84 -6.93
CA THR A 30 -7.87 1.76 -5.87
C THR A 30 -6.70 2.58 -5.36
N PRO A 31 -6.85 3.91 -5.18
CA PRO A 31 -6.01 4.63 -4.26
C PRO A 31 -6.36 4.19 -2.82
N ALA A 32 -5.38 4.24 -1.93
CA ALA A 32 -5.53 3.98 -0.51
C ALA A 32 -4.65 4.94 0.28
N VAL A 33 -5.11 5.29 1.47
CA VAL A 33 -4.36 6.14 2.41
C VAL A 33 -3.96 5.31 3.64
N PRO A 34 -2.83 5.61 4.31
CA PRO A 34 -2.34 4.85 5.45
C PRO A 34 -3.38 4.62 6.53
N ARG A 35 -4.23 5.61 6.83
CA ARG A 35 -5.30 5.49 7.83
C ARG A 35 -6.28 4.36 7.54
N LEU A 36 -6.61 4.13 6.27
CA LEU A 36 -7.49 3.03 5.86
C LEU A 36 -6.80 1.68 6.05
N LEU A 37 -5.53 1.60 5.64
CA LEU A 37 -4.75 0.37 5.72
C LEU A 37 -4.46 -0.03 7.17
N ASN A 38 -4.12 0.94 8.02
CA ASN A 38 -3.98 0.74 9.47
C ASN A 38 -5.28 0.18 10.08
N ARG A 39 -6.44 0.76 9.75
CA ARG A 39 -7.73 0.25 10.24
C ARG A 39 -7.98 -1.21 9.82
N ILE A 40 -7.63 -1.58 8.58
CA ILE A 40 -7.77 -2.97 8.10
C ILE A 40 -6.82 -3.88 8.89
N TYR A 41 -5.56 -3.47 9.04
CA TYR A 41 -4.56 -4.21 9.82
C TYR A 41 -5.00 -4.41 11.27
N ASP A 42 -5.41 -3.34 11.95
CA ASP A 42 -5.85 -3.36 13.35
C ASP A 42 -7.07 -4.26 13.55
N LYS A 43 -8.03 -4.21 12.61
CA LYS A 43 -9.20 -5.10 12.64
C LYS A 43 -8.80 -6.56 12.52
N VAL A 44 -7.89 -6.89 11.60
CA VAL A 44 -7.39 -8.26 11.45
C VAL A 44 -6.61 -8.71 12.68
N GLN A 45 -5.77 -7.84 13.24
CA GLN A 45 -5.02 -8.11 14.46
C GLN A 45 -5.96 -8.35 15.65
N ALA A 46 -7.03 -7.55 15.79
CA ALA A 46 -8.04 -7.76 16.82
C ALA A 46 -8.80 -9.08 16.65
N ASP A 47 -9.16 -9.46 15.41
CA ASP A 47 -9.89 -10.70 15.11
C ASP A 47 -9.09 -11.97 15.42
N ILE A 48 -7.75 -11.90 15.35
CA ILE A 48 -6.86 -13.02 15.68
C ILE A 48 -6.37 -12.98 17.14
N ASN A 49 -6.48 -11.83 17.79
CA ASN A 49 -6.09 -11.69 19.19
C ASN A 49 -7.02 -12.54 20.07
N GLY A 50 -6.46 -13.29 21.02
CA GLY A 50 -7.21 -14.20 21.87
C GLY A 50 -7.46 -15.61 21.30
N ASN A 51 -7.03 -15.93 20.08
CA ASN A 51 -7.06 -17.29 19.55
C ASN A 51 -5.69 -17.71 19.00
N CYS A 52 -4.97 -18.54 19.77
CA CYS A 52 -3.62 -18.99 19.44
C CYS A 52 -3.53 -19.70 18.08
N ILE A 53 -4.54 -20.50 17.72
CA ILE A 53 -4.57 -21.22 16.44
C ILE A 53 -4.72 -20.23 15.28
N LYS A 54 -5.66 -19.27 15.37
CA LYS A 54 -5.82 -18.23 14.35
C LYS A 54 -4.56 -17.39 14.20
N LYS A 55 -3.93 -17.01 15.32
CA LYS A 55 -2.67 -16.25 15.32
C LYS A 55 -1.53 -17.03 14.66
N MET A 56 -1.39 -18.32 14.97
CA MET A 56 -0.40 -19.19 14.35
C MET A 56 -0.63 -19.32 12.84
N LEU A 57 -1.87 -19.60 12.41
CA LEU A 57 -2.24 -19.68 11.00
C LEU A 57 -1.99 -18.36 10.27
N PHE A 58 -2.33 -17.23 10.88
CA PHE A 58 -2.08 -15.91 10.32
C PHE A 58 -0.58 -15.65 10.11
N ASN A 59 0.25 -15.94 11.11
CA ASN A 59 1.70 -15.76 11.01
C ASN A 59 2.31 -16.68 9.95
N MET A 60 1.86 -17.93 9.85
CA MET A 60 2.28 -18.86 8.80
C MET A 60 1.89 -18.37 7.41
N ALA A 61 0.65 -17.89 7.25
CA ALA A 61 0.16 -17.33 6.01
C ALA A 61 0.96 -16.10 5.59
N LEU A 62 1.24 -15.19 6.53
CA LEU A 62 2.00 -13.97 6.28
C LEU A 62 3.44 -14.30 5.86
N SER A 63 4.13 -15.17 6.59
CA SER A 63 5.50 -15.62 6.28
C SER A 63 5.60 -16.32 4.91
N SER A 64 4.63 -17.18 4.59
CA SER A 64 4.56 -17.84 3.29
C SER A 64 4.36 -16.85 2.14
N LYS A 65 3.46 -15.88 2.30
CA LYS A 65 3.19 -14.86 1.27
C LYS A 65 4.33 -13.86 1.14
N GLU A 66 5.00 -13.52 2.23
CA GLU A 66 6.20 -12.67 2.19
C GLU A 66 7.34 -13.36 1.42
N SER A 67 7.51 -14.68 1.61
CA SER A 67 8.46 -15.48 0.83
C SER A 67 8.11 -15.53 -0.66
N GLU A 68 6.82 -15.54 -1.00
CA GLU A 68 6.35 -15.39 -2.39
C GLU A 68 6.68 -14.01 -2.96
N LEU A 69 6.42 -12.94 -2.21
CA LEU A 69 6.75 -11.57 -2.60
C LEU A 69 8.25 -11.38 -2.86
N LYS A 70 9.11 -11.95 -2.01
CA LYS A 70 10.58 -11.96 -2.20
C LYS A 70 11.01 -12.63 -3.51
N ARG A 71 10.20 -13.57 -4.01
CA ARG A 71 10.39 -14.25 -5.30
C ARG A 71 9.69 -13.55 -6.47
N GLY A 72 9.06 -12.39 -6.24
CA GLY A 72 8.28 -11.65 -7.23
C GLY A 72 6.92 -12.27 -7.55
N ILE A 73 6.44 -13.22 -6.74
CA ILE A 73 5.17 -13.92 -6.96
C ILE A 73 4.05 -13.13 -6.27
N ILE A 74 3.22 -12.46 -7.07
CA ILE A 74 2.00 -11.79 -6.61
C ILE A 74 0.81 -12.56 -7.15
N ARG A 75 0.05 -13.18 -6.24
CA ARG A 75 -1.11 -14.00 -6.59
C ARG A 75 -2.20 -13.90 -5.54
N LYS A 76 -3.41 -14.25 -5.95
CA LYS A 76 -4.64 -14.21 -5.13
C LYS A 76 -5.33 -15.59 -5.01
N ASN A 77 -4.67 -16.65 -5.47
CA ASN A 77 -5.23 -18.01 -5.56
C ASN A 77 -4.44 -19.04 -4.73
N SER A 78 -3.66 -18.61 -3.73
CA SER A 78 -3.00 -19.53 -2.82
C SER A 78 -3.99 -20.10 -1.80
N MET A 79 -3.61 -21.19 -1.13
CA MET A 79 -4.43 -21.72 -0.02
C MET A 79 -4.60 -20.69 1.10
N TRP A 80 -3.58 -19.85 1.35
CA TRP A 80 -3.63 -18.77 2.33
C TRP A 80 -4.61 -17.66 1.95
N ASP A 81 -4.75 -17.38 0.65
CA ASP A 81 -5.77 -16.45 0.15
C ASP A 81 -7.17 -16.97 0.48
N MET A 82 -7.42 -18.27 0.35
CA MET A 82 -8.73 -18.87 0.63
C MET A 82 -9.05 -18.95 2.13
N ILE A 83 -8.05 -19.29 2.96
CA ILE A 83 -8.24 -19.57 4.39
C ILE A 83 -8.15 -18.30 5.24
N VAL A 84 -7.17 -17.43 4.97
CA VAL A 84 -6.80 -16.30 5.85
C VAL A 84 -7.21 -14.97 5.26
N PHE A 85 -6.85 -14.70 4.00
CA PHE A 85 -6.98 -13.35 3.43
C PHE A 85 -8.29 -13.10 2.68
N ARG A 86 -9.11 -14.14 2.46
CA ARG A 86 -10.36 -14.06 1.69
C ARG A 86 -11.27 -12.94 2.18
N LYS A 87 -11.47 -12.83 3.49
CA LYS A 87 -12.33 -11.79 4.09
C LYS A 87 -11.80 -10.38 3.84
N VAL A 88 -10.48 -10.20 3.90
CA VAL A 88 -9.82 -8.90 3.63
C VAL A 88 -9.99 -8.53 2.15
N GLN A 89 -9.73 -9.48 1.26
CA GLN A 89 -9.86 -9.28 -0.19
C GLN A 89 -11.31 -9.00 -0.61
N GLU A 90 -12.27 -9.75 -0.09
CA GLU A 90 -13.71 -9.53 -0.33
C GLU A 90 -14.18 -8.18 0.25
N GLY A 91 -13.65 -7.77 1.42
CA GLY A 91 -13.90 -6.46 2.01
C GLY A 91 -13.46 -5.29 1.13
N MET A 92 -12.48 -5.52 0.26
CA MET A 92 -11.96 -4.57 -0.73
C MET A 92 -12.50 -4.82 -2.15
N GLY A 93 -13.57 -5.60 -2.28
CA GLY A 93 -14.26 -5.85 -3.55
C GLY A 93 -13.72 -7.01 -4.38
N GLY A 94 -12.62 -7.64 -3.96
CA GLY A 94 -12.15 -8.92 -4.48
C GLY A 94 -11.63 -8.93 -5.92
N ARG A 95 -11.58 -7.81 -6.63
CA ARG A 95 -11.06 -7.73 -8.02
C ARG A 95 -9.82 -6.85 -8.17
N LEU A 96 -9.24 -6.40 -7.05
CA LEU A 96 -8.08 -5.53 -7.06
C LEU A 96 -6.89 -6.18 -7.80
N ARG A 97 -6.28 -5.39 -8.67
CA ARG A 97 -5.07 -5.71 -9.43
C ARG A 97 -3.94 -4.74 -9.10
N LEU A 98 -4.28 -3.50 -8.77
CA LEU A 98 -3.36 -2.45 -8.38
C LEU A 98 -3.92 -1.63 -7.21
N MET A 99 -3.08 -1.35 -6.23
CA MET A 99 -3.34 -0.42 -5.13
C MET A 99 -2.23 0.62 -5.09
N LEU A 100 -2.61 1.90 -5.07
CA LEU A 100 -1.69 3.02 -4.93
C LEU A 100 -1.81 3.59 -3.52
N VAL A 101 -0.71 3.62 -2.76
CA VAL A 101 -0.66 4.08 -1.38
C VAL A 101 0.17 5.36 -1.30
N GLY A 102 -0.34 6.38 -0.62
CA GLY A 102 0.37 7.63 -0.42
C GLY A 102 -0.37 8.53 0.58
N SER A 103 -0.10 9.84 0.54
CA SER A 103 -0.64 10.90 1.41
C SER A 103 -0.04 11.02 2.82
N ALA A 104 0.51 9.95 3.40
CA ALA A 104 1.19 9.97 4.69
C ALA A 104 2.15 8.77 4.81
N PRO A 105 3.06 8.76 5.79
CA PRO A 105 3.90 7.59 6.06
C PRO A 105 3.07 6.38 6.48
N LEU A 106 3.47 5.19 6.03
CA LEU A 106 2.92 3.90 6.46
C LEU A 106 4.01 3.08 7.16
N ALA A 107 3.65 2.36 8.23
CA ALA A 107 4.60 1.50 8.92
C ALA A 107 4.92 0.23 8.11
N ASP A 108 6.18 -0.20 8.16
CA ASP A 108 6.71 -1.32 7.36
C ASP A 108 5.91 -2.63 7.52
N ASN A 109 5.51 -2.94 8.74
CA ASN A 109 4.73 -4.13 9.06
C ASN A 109 3.32 -4.07 8.42
N VAL A 110 2.73 -2.88 8.35
CA VAL A 110 1.41 -2.68 7.74
C VAL A 110 1.50 -2.76 6.23
N LEU A 111 2.51 -2.13 5.61
CA LEU A 111 2.75 -2.24 4.17
C LEU A 111 3.00 -3.70 3.75
N THR A 112 3.85 -4.40 4.49
CA THR A 112 4.15 -5.82 4.25
C THR A 112 2.89 -6.68 4.38
N PHE A 113 2.08 -6.46 5.42
CA PHE A 113 0.78 -7.11 5.56
C PHE A 113 -0.13 -6.85 4.35
N VAL A 114 -0.28 -5.61 3.91
CA VAL A 114 -1.17 -5.26 2.79
C VAL A 114 -0.68 -5.90 1.49
N ARG A 115 0.62 -5.87 1.20
CA ARG A 115 1.25 -6.56 0.05
C ARG A 115 0.93 -8.06 0.07
N CYS A 116 1.03 -8.70 1.23
CA CYS A 116 0.71 -10.13 1.38
C CYS A 116 -0.79 -10.43 1.26
N ALA A 117 -1.63 -9.62 1.92
CA ALA A 117 -3.05 -9.91 2.10
C ALA A 117 -3.89 -9.60 0.85
N MET A 118 -3.54 -8.56 0.09
CA MET A 118 -4.38 -8.13 -1.04
C MET A 118 -4.23 -9.03 -2.27
N GLY A 119 -3.08 -9.70 -2.42
CA GLY A 119 -2.79 -10.55 -3.59
C GLY A 119 -2.74 -9.78 -4.91
N CYS A 120 -2.43 -8.48 -4.84
CA CYS A 120 -2.35 -7.56 -5.97
C CYS A 120 -1.07 -6.70 -5.88
N VAL A 121 -0.76 -5.94 -6.93
CA VAL A 121 0.38 -5.03 -6.90
C VAL A 121 0.04 -3.86 -5.97
N VAL A 122 0.88 -3.62 -4.96
CA VAL A 122 0.73 -2.48 -4.04
C VAL A 122 1.95 -1.59 -4.22
N VAL A 123 1.71 -0.37 -4.68
CA VAL A 123 2.74 0.64 -4.90
C VAL A 123 2.59 1.72 -3.83
N GLU A 124 3.68 2.02 -3.13
CA GLU A 124 3.77 3.17 -2.23
C GLU A 124 4.48 4.32 -2.95
N GLY A 125 4.02 5.54 -2.73
CA GLY A 125 4.60 6.72 -3.34
C GLY A 125 4.53 7.96 -2.46
N TYR A 126 5.52 8.82 -2.66
CA TYR A 126 5.53 10.17 -2.12
C TYR A 126 5.17 11.16 -3.23
N GLY A 127 4.39 12.16 -2.88
CA GLY A 127 3.91 13.18 -3.79
C GLY A 127 3.22 14.29 -3.04
N GLN A 128 3.08 15.43 -3.70
CA GLN A 128 2.48 16.64 -3.15
C GLN A 128 1.66 17.35 -4.24
N THR A 129 0.72 18.18 -3.83
CA THR A 129 -0.13 18.95 -4.76
C THR A 129 0.74 19.87 -5.61
N GLU A 130 1.71 20.51 -4.98
CA GLU A 130 2.70 21.43 -5.53
C GLU A 130 3.58 20.79 -6.60
N CYS A 131 3.73 19.46 -6.56
CA CYS A 131 4.51 18.66 -7.51
C CYS A 131 3.64 17.98 -8.58
N CYS A 132 2.35 18.29 -8.67
CA CYS A 132 1.40 17.65 -9.61
C CYS A 132 1.32 16.12 -9.45
N ALA A 133 1.10 15.66 -8.21
CA ALA A 133 0.91 14.27 -7.79
C ALA A 133 2.21 13.49 -7.47
N PRO A 134 2.49 12.26 -7.96
CA PRO A 134 3.61 11.49 -7.42
C PRO A 134 4.97 12.06 -7.85
N VAL A 135 5.91 12.11 -6.92
CA VAL A 135 7.32 12.43 -7.15
C VAL A 135 8.14 11.13 -7.22
N THR A 136 7.82 10.17 -6.36
CA THR A 136 8.43 8.84 -6.32
C THR A 136 7.36 7.75 -6.28
N LEU A 137 7.67 6.57 -6.80
CA LEU A 137 6.84 5.37 -6.67
C LEU A 137 7.71 4.13 -6.54
N THR A 138 7.37 3.22 -5.63
CA THR A 138 7.95 1.86 -5.62
C THR A 138 7.60 1.13 -6.91
N ILE A 139 8.51 0.29 -7.41
CA ILE A 139 8.31 -0.44 -8.66
C ILE A 139 7.70 -1.82 -8.43
N GLN A 140 7.08 -2.40 -9.47
CA GLN A 140 6.57 -3.77 -9.36
C GLN A 140 7.73 -4.74 -9.11
N GLY A 141 7.59 -5.61 -8.11
CA GLY A 141 8.62 -6.55 -7.66
C GLY A 141 9.45 -6.03 -6.49
N ASP A 142 9.34 -4.74 -6.19
CA ASP A 142 9.88 -4.15 -4.98
C ASP A 142 9.03 -4.54 -3.76
N HIS A 143 9.58 -5.40 -2.92
CA HIS A 143 8.92 -5.92 -1.73
C HIS A 143 9.49 -5.31 -0.44
N VAL A 144 10.57 -4.53 -0.53
CA VAL A 144 11.23 -3.95 0.63
C VAL A 144 10.38 -2.78 1.13
N PRO A 145 10.01 -2.73 2.42
CA PRO A 145 9.34 -1.57 3.01
C PRO A 145 10.34 -0.50 3.46
N GLY A 146 9.86 0.64 3.95
CA GLY A 146 10.71 1.70 4.50
C GLY A 146 11.23 2.72 3.48
N HIS A 147 10.76 2.66 2.22
CA HIS A 147 11.05 3.66 1.20
C HIS A 147 9.90 3.83 0.21
N VAL A 148 9.85 4.99 -0.44
CA VAL A 148 8.78 5.40 -1.37
C VAL A 148 9.17 5.25 -2.85
N GLY A 149 10.18 4.41 -3.11
CA GLY A 149 10.71 4.13 -4.44
C GLY A 149 11.57 5.24 -5.06
N PRO A 150 12.07 5.01 -6.30
CA PRO A 150 12.86 5.99 -7.04
C PRO A 150 12.03 7.20 -7.52
N PRO A 151 12.69 8.32 -7.87
CA PRO A 151 12.06 9.41 -8.61
C PRO A 151 11.40 8.93 -9.89
N LEU A 152 10.26 9.52 -10.23
CA LEU A 152 9.66 9.34 -11.56
C LEU A 152 10.56 9.93 -12.64
N ALA A 153 10.44 9.42 -13.87
CA ALA A 153 11.29 9.83 -15.00
C ALA A 153 11.23 11.34 -15.30
N CYS A 154 10.14 12.02 -14.95
CA CYS A 154 9.96 13.47 -15.10
C CYS A 154 10.40 14.29 -13.88
N CYS A 155 10.96 13.66 -12.84
CA CYS A 155 11.30 14.30 -11.57
C CYS A 155 12.80 14.16 -11.27
N CYS A 156 13.41 15.25 -10.78
CA CYS A 156 14.73 15.24 -10.16
C CYS A 156 14.58 15.59 -8.67
N ILE A 157 15.33 14.89 -7.81
CA ILE A 157 15.32 15.10 -6.36
C ILE A 157 16.73 15.44 -5.90
N LYS A 158 16.84 16.40 -4.98
CA LYS A 158 18.05 16.64 -4.18
C LYS A 158 17.68 16.83 -2.71
N LEU A 159 18.66 16.65 -1.83
CA LEU A 159 18.54 17.00 -0.42
C LEU A 159 19.22 18.35 -0.17
N SER A 160 18.53 19.25 0.53
CA SER A 160 19.10 20.49 1.06
C SER A 160 19.36 20.34 2.56
N ASP A 161 20.49 20.85 3.05
CA ASP A 161 20.82 20.83 4.48
C ASP A 161 19.81 21.65 5.28
N VAL A 162 19.50 21.19 6.49
CA VAL A 162 18.62 21.88 7.45
C VAL A 162 19.33 21.95 8.80
N PRO A 163 20.25 22.91 9.00
CA PRO A 163 21.11 22.98 10.19
C PRO A 163 20.35 23.04 11.51
N GLU A 164 19.21 23.73 11.55
CA GLU A 164 18.36 23.89 12.73
C GLU A 164 17.69 22.60 13.21
N MET A 165 17.61 21.59 12.34
CA MET A 165 17.12 20.24 12.67
C MET A 165 18.25 19.20 12.65
N GLU A 166 19.51 19.64 12.55
CA GLU A 166 20.70 18.79 12.48
C GLU A 166 20.70 17.80 11.30
N TYR A 167 19.99 18.12 10.20
CA TYR A 167 19.97 17.30 9.00
C TYR A 167 20.99 17.77 7.96
N TRP A 168 21.83 16.84 7.51
CA TRP A 168 22.91 17.10 6.55
C TRP A 168 22.83 16.16 5.37
N SER A 169 22.86 16.71 4.15
CA SER A 169 22.78 15.97 2.88
C SER A 169 23.90 14.94 2.73
N ARG A 170 25.09 15.23 3.27
CA ARG A 170 26.22 14.27 3.36
C ARG A 170 25.89 12.99 4.13
N ASN A 171 24.89 13.03 5.01
CA ASN A 171 24.39 11.89 5.77
C ASN A 171 23.12 11.27 5.13
N ASN A 172 22.79 11.63 3.89
CA ASN A 172 21.53 11.27 3.22
C ASN A 172 20.27 11.74 3.98
N GLN A 173 20.35 12.92 4.61
CA GLN A 173 19.24 13.55 5.34
C GLN A 173 19.11 15.02 4.92
N GLY A 174 17.91 15.59 4.95
CA GLY A 174 17.69 16.99 4.59
C GLY A 174 16.29 17.25 4.07
N GLU A 175 16.04 18.49 3.70
CA GLU A 175 14.82 18.88 3.01
C GLU A 175 14.81 18.29 1.59
N VAL A 176 13.70 17.66 1.22
CA VAL A 176 13.52 17.08 -0.11
C VAL A 176 13.11 18.17 -1.09
N CYS A 177 14.03 18.58 -1.97
CA CYS A 177 13.73 19.53 -3.05
C CYS A 177 13.46 18.77 -4.36
N VAL A 178 12.37 19.14 -5.04
CA VAL A 178 11.91 18.48 -6.27
C VAL A 178 11.90 19.46 -7.43
N LYS A 179 12.36 18.99 -8.60
CA LYS A 179 12.17 19.66 -9.88
C LYS A 179 11.43 18.73 -10.83
N GLY A 180 10.22 19.12 -11.24
CA GLY A 180 9.49 18.50 -12.34
C GLY A 180 9.75 19.18 -13.67
N THR A 181 9.49 18.45 -14.76
CA THR A 181 9.43 18.96 -16.14
C THR A 181 8.00 19.22 -16.58
#